data_AF-A0A2X1BXE1-F1
#
_entry.id   AF-A0A2X1BXE1-F1
#
_cell.length_a   1.000
_cell.length_b   1.000
_cell.length_c   1.000
_cell.angle_alpha   90.00
_cell.angle_beta   90.00
_cell.angle_gamma   90.00
#
_symmetry.space_group_name_H-M   'P 1'
#
loop_
_entity.id
_entity.type
_entity.pdbx_description
1 polymer ?
#
loop_
_entity_poly.entity_id
_entity_poly.type
_entity_poly.pdbx_seq_one_letter_code
_entity_poly.pdbx_strand_id
1 'polypeptide(L)'
;MTAAPPSDDASPQLLWADDGSPRSGRFGDVYFSKDDGLAETRAVFLQGCGLPEAWSGRSAFTVGELGFGTGLNIVALLDLWRRTRADGARLKVFSIEGFPLTRDEGARALAAWPELAETAAGVLDAWPAGTPGFHRLDLPQWGRRSTWPSATPAGRWTNGRDRPTPGSWTGSRPR
;
A
#
# COMPACT_ATOMS: atom_id res chain seq x y z
N MET A 1 16.53 -14.83 -15.45
CA MET A 1 17.42 -14.47 -14.33
C MET A 1 16.66 -14.75 -13.05
N THR A 2 16.99 -15.82 -12.35
CA THR A 2 16.37 -16.22 -11.09
C THR A 2 17.10 -15.47 -9.97
N ALA A 3 16.38 -14.72 -9.14
CA ALA A 3 16.97 -14.05 -7.98
C ALA A 3 17.58 -15.10 -7.04
N ALA A 4 18.78 -14.82 -6.52
CA ALA A 4 19.42 -15.67 -5.52
C ALA A 4 18.50 -15.79 -4.29
N PRO A 5 18.39 -16.98 -3.66
CA PRO A 5 17.64 -17.11 -2.41
C PRO A 5 18.24 -16.15 -1.36
N PRO A 6 17.40 -15.48 -0.54
CA PRO A 6 17.91 -14.59 0.49
C PRO A 6 18.88 -15.35 1.41
N SER A 7 20.02 -14.72 1.72
CA SER A 7 20.95 -15.23 2.73
C SER A 7 20.23 -15.43 4.06
N ASP A 8 20.64 -16.45 4.83
CA ASP A 8 20.04 -16.84 6.12
C ASP A 8 19.79 -15.63 7.06
N ASP A 9 20.63 -14.60 7.00
CA ASP A 9 20.54 -13.37 7.79
C ASP A 9 19.35 -12.44 7.48
N ALA A 10 18.68 -12.60 6.34
CA ALA A 10 17.50 -11.81 5.95
C ALA A 10 16.17 -12.56 6.12
N SER A 11 16.20 -13.87 6.39
CA SER A 11 15.01 -14.69 6.60
C SER A 11 14.31 -14.35 7.92
N PRO A 12 12.97 -14.20 7.96
CA PRO A 12 12.24 -13.95 9.21
C PRO A 12 12.26 -15.16 10.17
N GLN A 13 12.69 -16.33 9.71
CA GLN A 13 12.70 -17.59 10.46
C GLN A 13 11.33 -17.88 11.09
N LEU A 14 10.26 -17.80 10.28
CA LEU A 14 8.90 -17.94 10.78
C LEU A 14 8.63 -19.38 11.26
N LEU A 15 8.18 -19.51 12.51
CA LEU A 15 7.68 -20.75 13.08
C LEU A 15 6.16 -20.69 13.15
N TRP A 16 5.48 -21.81 12.89
CA TRP A 16 4.03 -21.90 12.99
C TRP A 16 3.68 -22.73 14.22
N ALA A 17 2.89 -22.16 15.13
CA ALA A 17 2.37 -22.91 16.27
C ALA A 17 1.27 -23.90 15.84
N ASP A 18 0.94 -24.85 16.71
CA ASP A 18 -0.09 -25.86 16.46
C ASP A 18 -1.48 -25.24 16.20
N ASP A 19 -1.73 -24.04 16.73
CA ASP A 19 -2.94 -23.24 16.49
C ASP A 19 -2.94 -22.48 15.15
N GLY A 20 -1.82 -22.53 14.41
CA GLY A 20 -1.62 -21.86 13.13
C GLY A 20 -1.14 -20.41 13.22
N SER A 21 -0.83 -19.89 14.41
CA SER A 21 -0.31 -18.54 14.60
C SER A 21 1.18 -18.43 14.21
N PRO A 22 1.58 -17.36 13.49
CA PRO A 22 2.98 -17.12 13.13
C PRO A 22 3.79 -16.59 14.32
N ARG A 23 4.98 -17.17 14.53
CA ARG A 23 5.96 -16.78 15.55
C ARG A 23 7.29 -16.44 14.90
N SER A 24 7.97 -15.42 15.39
CA SER A 24 9.33 -15.11 14.95
C SER A 24 10.32 -16.06 15.62
N GLY A 25 11.00 -16.90 14.84
CA GLY A 25 12.11 -17.72 15.33
C GLY A 25 13.32 -16.89 15.77
N ARG A 26 13.44 -15.64 15.29
CA ARG A 26 14.52 -14.70 15.67
C ARG A 26 14.28 -14.00 17.00
N PHE A 27 13.09 -13.46 17.17
CA PHE A 27 12.76 -12.64 18.34
C PHE A 27 12.09 -13.45 19.46
N GLY A 28 11.68 -14.68 19.19
CA GLY A 28 10.96 -15.53 20.14
C GLY A 28 9.52 -15.10 20.40
N ASP A 29 9.08 -14.00 19.78
CA ASP A 29 7.77 -13.39 19.98
C ASP A 29 6.74 -13.80 18.92
N VAL A 30 5.47 -13.72 19.31
CA VAL A 30 4.30 -13.99 18.45
C VAL A 30 4.02 -12.75 17.59
N TYR A 31 3.83 -12.91 16.27
CA TYR A 31 3.44 -11.79 15.41
C TYR A 31 2.02 -11.31 15.73
N PHE A 32 1.09 -12.26 15.91
CA PHE A 32 -0.25 -12.05 16.46
C PHE A 32 -0.86 -13.40 16.88
N SER A 33 -1.84 -13.38 17.79
CA SER A 33 -2.72 -14.52 18.01
C SER A 33 -3.78 -14.58 16.90
N LYS A 34 -4.09 -15.79 16.41
CA LYS A 34 -5.18 -15.99 15.44
C LYS A 34 -6.53 -15.49 15.95
N ASP A 35 -6.79 -15.65 17.24
CA ASP A 35 -8.10 -15.33 17.84
C ASP A 35 -8.25 -13.83 18.14
N ASP A 36 -7.18 -13.14 18.52
CA ASP A 36 -7.24 -11.73 18.97
C ASP A 36 -6.57 -10.72 18.05
N GLY A 37 -5.73 -11.15 17.09
CA GLY A 37 -4.86 -10.25 16.33
C GLY A 37 -5.59 -9.13 15.60
N LEU A 38 -6.72 -9.43 14.95
CA LEU A 38 -7.49 -8.40 14.24
C LEU A 38 -8.26 -7.47 15.20
N ALA A 39 -8.74 -7.99 16.33
CA ALA A 39 -9.38 -7.16 17.35
C ALA A 39 -8.37 -6.18 17.96
N GLU A 40 -7.16 -6.66 18.24
CA GLU A 40 -6.03 -5.84 18.70
C GLU A 40 -5.63 -4.80 17.67
N THR A 41 -5.45 -5.17 16.40
CA THR A 41 -5.20 -4.21 15.30
C THR A 41 -6.28 -3.13 15.26
N ARG A 42 -7.55 -3.48 15.39
CA ARG A 42 -8.65 -2.50 15.40
C ARG A 42 -8.57 -1.56 16.61
N ALA A 43 -8.30 -2.09 17.80
CA ALA A 43 -8.28 -1.30 19.03
C ALA A 43 -7.00 -0.46 19.21
N VAL A 44 -5.83 -1.08 19.04
CA VAL A 44 -4.53 -0.46 19.32
C VAL A 44 -4.04 0.37 18.14
N PHE A 45 -4.10 -0.18 16.92
CA PHE A 45 -3.57 0.50 15.75
C PHE A 45 -4.58 1.49 15.15
N LEU A 46 -5.78 1.03 14.79
CA LEU A 46 -6.76 1.89 14.09
C LEU A 46 -7.38 2.91 15.03
N GLN A 47 -8.03 2.46 16.11
CA GLN A 47 -8.65 3.36 17.09
C GLN A 47 -7.59 4.19 17.84
N GLY A 48 -6.43 3.60 18.18
CA GLY A 48 -5.32 4.33 18.79
C GLY A 48 -4.76 5.47 17.92
N CYS A 49 -4.83 5.34 16.59
CA CYS A 49 -4.51 6.42 15.66
C CYS A 49 -5.68 7.41 15.41
N GLY A 50 -6.84 7.21 16.06
CA GLY A 50 -8.05 8.03 15.87
C GLY A 50 -8.73 7.81 14.52
N LEU A 51 -8.63 6.60 13.96
CA LEU A 51 -9.22 6.26 12.67
C LEU A 51 -10.62 5.64 12.86
N PRO A 52 -11.59 5.98 12.00
CA PRO A 52 -11.47 6.76 10.76
C PRO A 52 -11.57 8.29 10.92
N GLU A 53 -11.89 8.81 12.11
CA GLU A 53 -12.24 10.22 12.33
C GLU A 53 -11.12 11.17 11.87
N ALA A 54 -9.86 10.79 12.06
CA ALA A 54 -8.69 11.60 11.71
C ALA A 54 -8.59 11.93 10.20
N TRP A 55 -9.20 11.14 9.31
CA TRP A 55 -9.21 11.42 7.87
C TRP A 55 -10.54 11.95 7.34
N SER A 56 -11.52 12.17 8.22
CA SER A 56 -12.80 12.76 7.82
C SER A 56 -12.60 14.15 7.18
N GLY A 57 -13.25 14.39 6.05
CA GLY A 57 -13.15 15.63 5.29
C GLY A 57 -11.80 15.89 4.61
N ARG A 58 -10.82 14.97 4.69
CA ARG A 58 -9.51 15.14 4.07
C ARG A 58 -9.45 14.50 2.68
N SER A 59 -8.89 15.24 1.72
CA SER A 59 -8.63 14.72 0.37
C SER A 59 -7.39 13.82 0.28
N ALA A 60 -6.51 13.85 1.30
CA ALA A 60 -5.35 12.98 1.40
C ALA A 60 -5.00 12.68 2.86
N PHE A 61 -4.53 11.46 3.12
CA PHE A 61 -4.05 11.02 4.43
C PHE A 61 -2.81 10.13 4.27
N THR A 62 -1.89 10.18 5.24
CA THR A 62 -0.69 9.34 5.26
C THR A 62 -0.58 8.63 6.60
N VAL A 63 -0.35 7.31 6.56
CA VAL A 63 -0.04 6.48 7.72
C VAL A 63 1.40 6.01 7.62
N GLY A 64 2.15 6.11 8.72
CA GLY A 64 3.47 5.52 8.89
C GLY A 64 3.39 4.32 9.83
N GLU A 65 4.08 3.24 9.49
CA GLU A 65 4.19 2.03 10.29
C GLU A 65 5.66 1.60 10.40
N LEU A 66 6.03 1.04 11.54
CA LEU A 66 7.31 0.36 11.75
C LEU A 66 7.01 -1.13 11.96
N GLY A 67 7.58 -1.98 11.11
CA GLY A 67 7.29 -3.41 11.04
C GLY A 67 6.06 -3.70 10.19
N PHE A 68 6.27 -4.14 8.95
CA PHE A 68 5.19 -4.61 8.08
C PHE A 68 4.69 -6.00 8.54
N GLY A 69 5.63 -6.85 8.93
CA GLY A 69 5.40 -8.22 9.39
C GLY A 69 4.53 -9.02 8.43
N THR A 70 3.39 -9.46 8.95
CA THR A 70 2.37 -10.24 8.24
C THR A 70 1.47 -9.38 7.34
N GLY A 71 1.53 -8.05 7.47
CA GLY A 71 0.68 -7.11 6.74
C GLY A 71 -0.72 -6.89 7.35
N LEU A 72 -1.04 -7.51 8.50
CA LEU A 72 -2.39 -7.44 9.10
C LEU A 72 -2.87 -6.01 9.33
N ASN A 73 -2.04 -5.17 9.97
CA ASN A 73 -2.37 -3.77 10.25
C ASN A 73 -2.69 -2.99 8.98
N ILE A 74 -1.91 -3.19 7.92
CA ILE A 74 -2.13 -2.53 6.63
C ILE A 74 -3.39 -3.06 5.95
N VAL A 75 -3.64 -4.36 5.96
CA VAL A 75 -4.88 -4.92 5.38
C VAL A 75 -6.11 -4.39 6.12
N ALA A 76 -6.09 -4.36 7.45
CA ALA A 76 -7.18 -3.82 8.26
C ALA A 76 -7.37 -2.30 8.03
N LEU A 77 -6.28 -1.55 7.93
CA LEU A 77 -6.29 -0.13 7.59
C LEU A 77 -6.93 0.13 6.22
N LEU A 78 -6.53 -0.65 5.21
CA LEU A 78 -7.07 -0.53 3.85
C LEU A 78 -8.55 -0.90 3.81
N ASP A 79 -8.96 -1.94 4.55
CA ASP A 79 -10.36 -2.33 4.67
C ASP A 79 -11.20 -1.22 5.30
N LEU A 80 -10.74 -0.62 6.41
CA LEU A 80 -11.41 0.51 7.04
C LEU A 80 -11.45 1.73 6.10
N TRP A 81 -10.35 2.04 5.41
CA TRP A 81 -10.27 3.15 4.47
C TRP A 81 -11.27 2.98 3.32
N ARG A 82 -11.38 1.79 2.72
CA ARG A 82 -12.33 1.50 1.63
C ARG A 82 -13.78 1.79 2.04
N ARG A 83 -14.13 1.55 3.31
CA ARG A 83 -15.49 1.71 3.84
C ARG A 83 -15.82 3.14 4.25
N THR A 84 -14.82 3.95 4.60
CA THR A 84 -15.04 5.23 5.32
C THR A 84 -14.46 6.47 4.63
N ARG A 85 -13.64 6.31 3.58
CA ARG A 85 -13.03 7.45 2.89
C ARG A 85 -14.08 8.35 2.23
N ALA A 86 -13.76 9.63 2.12
CA ALA A 86 -14.48 10.52 1.21
C ALA A 86 -14.20 10.18 -0.26
N ASP A 87 -15.10 10.60 -1.15
CA ASP A 87 -14.94 10.42 -2.58
C ASP A 87 -13.72 11.20 -3.10
N GLY A 88 -12.92 10.52 -3.93
CA GLY A 88 -11.66 11.06 -4.47
C GLY A 88 -10.52 11.19 -3.45
N ALA A 89 -10.73 10.84 -2.17
CA ALA A 89 -9.68 10.89 -1.17
C ALA A 89 -8.59 9.84 -1.40
N ARG A 90 -7.35 10.15 -1.00
CA ARG A 90 -6.18 9.30 -1.24
C ARG A 90 -5.46 8.91 0.05
N LEU A 91 -5.21 7.62 0.24
CA LEU A 91 -4.36 7.10 1.31
C LEU A 91 -2.94 6.78 0.81
N LYS A 92 -1.95 7.22 1.58
CA LYS A 92 -0.56 6.78 1.49
C LYS A 92 -0.21 5.99 2.74
N VAL A 93 0.46 4.86 2.55
CA VAL A 93 0.99 4.05 3.64
C VAL A 93 2.48 3.93 3.41
N PHE A 94 3.26 4.19 4.45
CA PHE A 94 4.70 4.02 4.47
C PHE A 94 5.03 3.06 5.60
N SER A 95 5.65 1.93 5.29
CA SER A 95 6.04 0.91 6.26
C SER A 95 7.50 0.55 6.07
N ILE A 96 8.19 0.25 7.17
CA ILE A 96 9.59 -0.17 7.19
C ILE A 96 9.65 -1.60 7.73
N GLU A 97 10.30 -2.51 7.00
CA GLU A 97 10.46 -3.91 7.40
C GLU A 97 11.92 -4.35 7.30
N GLY A 98 12.41 -5.05 8.34
CA GLY A 98 13.76 -5.59 8.39
C GLY A 98 13.85 -7.04 7.88
N PHE A 99 12.78 -7.82 8.04
CA PHE A 99 12.71 -9.24 7.69
C PHE A 99 11.41 -9.54 6.91
N PRO A 100 11.35 -9.18 5.62
CA PRO A 100 10.12 -9.30 4.86
C PRO A 100 9.71 -10.77 4.69
N LEU A 101 8.45 -11.07 4.99
CA LEU A 101 7.84 -12.36 4.70
C LEU A 101 7.70 -12.55 3.19
N THR A 102 7.78 -13.81 2.75
CA THR A 102 7.38 -14.18 1.39
C THR A 102 5.88 -13.96 1.19
N ARG A 103 5.45 -13.81 -0.06
CA ARG A 103 4.02 -13.70 -0.40
C ARG A 103 3.21 -14.87 0.18
N ASP A 104 3.73 -16.09 0.09
CA ASP A 104 3.01 -17.29 0.52
C ASP A 104 2.91 -17.38 2.04
N GLU A 105 3.94 -16.94 2.78
CA GLU A 105 3.86 -16.79 4.24
C GLU A 105 2.84 -15.72 4.64
N GLY A 106 2.84 -14.57 3.97
CA GLY A 106 1.84 -13.52 4.15
C GLY A 106 0.41 -14.02 3.86
N ALA A 107 0.22 -14.77 2.78
CA ALA A 107 -1.06 -15.36 2.42
C ALA A 107 -1.55 -16.35 3.48
N ARG A 108 -0.67 -17.21 3.97
CA ARG A 108 -1.00 -18.16 5.05
C ARG A 108 -1.37 -17.43 6.34
N ALA A 109 -0.65 -16.36 6.69
CA ALA A 109 -0.92 -15.56 7.88
C ALA A 109 -2.28 -14.85 7.78
N LEU A 110 -2.56 -14.19 6.66
CA LEU A 110 -3.79 -13.41 6.45
C LEU A 110 -5.04 -14.29 6.27
N ALA A 111 -4.89 -15.57 5.90
CA ALA A 111 -5.99 -16.52 5.81
C ALA A 111 -6.70 -16.77 7.16
N ALA A 112 -6.09 -16.38 8.28
CA ALA A 112 -6.71 -16.40 9.59
C ALA A 112 -7.98 -15.52 9.69
N TRP A 113 -8.13 -14.50 8.85
CA TRP A 113 -9.28 -13.58 8.89
C TRP A 113 -10.03 -13.53 7.56
N PRO A 114 -11.00 -14.45 7.37
CA PRO A 114 -11.83 -14.47 6.16
C PRO A 114 -12.58 -13.16 5.91
N GLU A 115 -12.89 -12.38 6.95
CA GLU A 115 -13.55 -11.08 6.80
C GLU A 115 -12.68 -10.03 6.07
N LEU A 116 -11.37 -10.24 6.00
CA LEU A 116 -10.43 -9.40 5.27
C LEU A 116 -10.04 -9.97 3.90
N ALA A 117 -10.60 -11.11 3.49
CA ALA A 117 -10.11 -11.88 2.35
C ALA A 117 -9.99 -11.07 1.05
N GLU A 118 -10.97 -10.22 0.74
CA GLU A 118 -10.94 -9.38 -0.46
C GLU A 118 -9.81 -8.35 -0.42
N THR A 119 -9.64 -7.66 0.72
CA THR A 119 -8.59 -6.66 0.89
C THR A 119 -7.21 -7.33 0.95
N ALA A 120 -7.11 -8.48 1.63
CA ALA A 120 -5.90 -9.28 1.68
C ALA A 120 -5.47 -9.74 0.29
N ALA A 121 -6.39 -10.25 -0.53
CA ALA A 121 -6.10 -10.64 -1.91
C ALA A 121 -5.53 -9.48 -2.72
N GLY A 122 -6.12 -8.28 -2.62
CA GLY A 122 -5.60 -7.10 -3.31
C GLY A 122 -4.17 -6.72 -2.89
N VAL A 123 -3.83 -6.87 -1.61
CA VAL A 123 -2.46 -6.64 -1.11
C VAL A 123 -1.51 -7.74 -1.59
N LEU A 124 -1.93 -9.00 -1.55
CA LEU A 124 -1.14 -10.16 -1.98
C LEU A 124 -0.84 -10.18 -3.48
N ASP A 125 -1.73 -9.61 -4.30
CA ASP A 125 -1.50 -9.44 -5.74
C ASP A 125 -0.44 -8.39 -6.04
N ALA A 126 -0.29 -7.39 -5.17
CA ALA A 126 0.74 -6.36 -5.26
C ALA A 126 1.97 -6.66 -4.38
N TRP A 127 2.08 -7.86 -3.81
CA TRP A 127 3.12 -8.19 -2.83
C TRP A 127 4.52 -7.97 -3.44
N PRO A 128 5.39 -7.20 -2.77
CA PRO A 128 6.70 -6.89 -3.33
C PRO A 128 7.60 -8.12 -3.35
N ALA A 129 8.55 -8.14 -4.30
CA ALA A 129 9.63 -9.11 -4.24
C ALA A 129 10.45 -8.89 -2.97
N GLY A 130 10.91 -9.96 -2.34
CA GLY A 130 11.74 -9.95 -1.12
C GLY A 130 13.17 -9.43 -1.34
N THR A 131 13.35 -8.42 -2.19
CA THR A 131 14.64 -7.78 -2.45
C THR A 131 14.80 -6.54 -1.57
N PRO A 132 16.00 -6.24 -1.03
CA PRO A 132 16.22 -5.00 -0.31
C PRO A 132 15.91 -3.76 -1.18
N GLY A 133 15.28 -2.73 -0.60
CA GLY A 133 15.02 -1.46 -1.28
C GLY A 133 13.62 -0.89 -1.01
N PHE A 134 13.29 0.18 -1.75
CA PHE A 134 11.98 0.82 -1.69
C PHE A 134 10.98 0.08 -2.58
N HIS A 135 9.91 -0.43 -1.96
CA HIS A 135 8.81 -1.08 -2.65
C HIS A 135 7.59 -0.18 -2.67
N ARG A 136 7.02 0.03 -3.85
CA ARG A 136 5.77 0.78 -4.01
C ARG A 136 4.64 -0.16 -4.38
N LEU A 137 3.72 -0.35 -3.46
CA LEU A 137 2.44 -1.01 -3.73
C LEU A 137 1.44 0.04 -4.18
N ASP A 138 0.97 -0.07 -5.42
CA ASP A 138 -0.15 0.70 -5.93
C ASP A 138 -1.38 -0.20 -6.03
N LEU A 139 -2.44 0.19 -5.33
CA LEU A 139 -3.71 -0.54 -5.27
C LEU A 139 -4.79 0.32 -5.95
N PRO A 140 -4.73 0.47 -7.30
CA PRO A 140 -5.58 1.38 -8.07
C PRO A 140 -7.07 1.02 -8.03
N GLN A 141 -7.42 -0.25 -7.78
CA GLN A 141 -8.79 -0.75 -7.63
C GLN A 141 -9.56 -0.09 -6.48
N TRP A 142 -8.89 0.68 -5.61
CA TRP A 142 -9.49 1.45 -4.52
C TRP A 142 -9.33 2.97 -4.68
N GLY A 143 -9.04 3.45 -5.91
CA GLY A 143 -9.01 4.88 -6.26
C GLY A 143 -7.62 5.50 -6.36
N ARG A 144 -6.65 4.83 -7.00
CA ARG A 144 -5.27 5.35 -7.14
C ARG A 144 -4.84 5.61 -8.58
N ARG A 145 -4.19 6.76 -8.77
CA ARG A 145 -3.26 7.11 -9.87
C ARG A 145 -1.91 7.51 -9.26
N SER A 146 -0.84 7.04 -9.87
CA SER A 146 0.55 7.31 -9.47
C SER A 146 1.37 7.60 -10.72
N THR A 147 1.87 8.82 -10.87
CA THR A 147 2.89 9.17 -11.85
C THR A 147 4.20 9.45 -11.10
N TRP A 148 5.30 8.91 -11.60
CA TRP A 148 6.66 9.30 -11.24
C TRP A 148 7.35 9.85 -12.48
N PRO A 149 8.18 10.92 -12.37
CA PRO A 149 8.98 11.36 -13.49
C PRO A 149 10.22 10.47 -13.63
N SER A 150 10.49 9.99 -14.84
CA SER A 150 11.84 9.60 -15.24
C SER A 150 12.41 10.71 -16.12
N ALA A 151 13.58 11.23 -15.76
CA ALA A 151 14.31 12.24 -16.51
C ALA A 151 14.46 11.80 -17.99
N THR A 152 14.24 12.73 -18.91
CA THR A 152 14.71 12.61 -20.29
C THR A 152 15.76 13.69 -20.52
N PRO A 153 16.83 13.36 -21.25
CA PRO A 153 17.03 14.15 -22.46
C PRO A 153 17.26 13.22 -23.65
N ALA A 154 16.40 13.40 -24.64
CA ALA A 154 16.64 13.26 -26.08
C ALA A 154 15.38 12.69 -26.74
N GLY A 155 14.81 13.45 -27.69
CA GLY A 155 14.01 12.81 -28.74
C GLY A 155 12.73 13.53 -29.16
N ARG A 156 12.90 14.64 -29.89
CA ARG A 156 12.11 15.05 -31.06
C ARG A 156 10.67 15.56 -30.84
N TRP A 157 10.57 16.87 -31.00
CA TRP A 157 9.37 17.64 -31.33
C TRP A 157 8.69 17.13 -32.61
N THR A 158 7.36 17.05 -32.60
CA THR A 158 6.55 17.22 -33.81
C THR A 158 5.46 18.26 -33.53
N ASN A 159 5.44 19.30 -34.36
CA ASN A 159 4.57 20.46 -34.22
C ASN A 159 3.33 20.19 -35.09
N GLY A 160 2.25 19.69 -34.49
CA GLY A 160 0.95 19.52 -35.15
C GLY A 160 0.15 20.82 -35.09
N ARG A 161 0.58 21.84 -35.86
CA ARG A 161 -0.21 23.06 -36.07
C ARG A 161 -1.01 22.87 -37.34
N ASP A 162 -2.27 22.42 -37.22
CA ASP A 162 -3.30 22.66 -38.23
C ASP A 162 -4.70 22.71 -37.59
N ARG A 163 -5.07 23.97 -37.25
CA ARG A 163 -6.35 24.69 -37.43
C ARG A 163 -7.68 24.10 -36.89
N PRO A 164 -8.58 24.99 -36.39
CA PRO A 164 -9.27 25.95 -37.24
C PRO A 164 -9.29 27.42 -36.74
N THR A 165 -9.21 28.34 -37.69
CA THR A 165 -9.69 29.73 -37.60
C THR A 165 -11.22 29.76 -37.71
N PRO A 166 -11.94 30.63 -36.96
CA PRO A 166 -12.35 31.91 -37.57
C PRO A 166 -12.47 33.10 -36.59
N GLY A 167 -12.39 34.33 -37.12
CA GLY A 167 -12.97 35.52 -36.49
C GLY A 167 -12.05 36.74 -36.39
N SER A 168 -11.92 37.48 -37.48
CA SER A 168 -11.37 38.84 -37.52
C SER A 168 -12.32 39.83 -36.82
N TRP A 169 -11.86 40.54 -35.78
CA TRP A 169 -12.46 41.82 -35.34
C TRP A 169 -11.44 42.65 -34.55
N THR A 170 -10.79 43.60 -35.23
CA THR A 170 -10.21 44.78 -34.57
C THR A 170 -10.81 46.01 -35.23
N GLY A 171 -11.80 46.59 -34.55
CA GLY A 171 -12.29 47.91 -34.86
C GLY A 171 -11.34 48.96 -34.28
N SER A 172 -10.60 49.64 -35.15
CA SER A 172 -9.97 50.92 -34.85
C SER A 172 -11.02 52.01 -35.10
N ARG A 173 -11.40 52.77 -34.06
CA ARG A 173 -12.12 54.04 -34.25
C ARG A 173 -11.10 55.20 -34.21
N PRO A 174 -11.19 56.18 -35.12
CA PRO A 174 -10.36 57.37 -35.08
C PRO A 174 -11.01 58.48 -34.24
N ARG A 175 -10.18 59.24 -33.52
CA ARG A 175 -10.02 60.70 -33.62
C ARG A 175 -8.77 61.13 -32.87
#